data_AF-A0A955FGQ7-F1
#
_entry.id   AF-A0A955FGQ7-F1
#
_cell.length_a   1.000
_cell.length_b   1.000
_cell.length_c   1.000
_cell.angle_alpha   90.00
_cell.angle_beta   90.00
_cell.angle_gamma   90.00
#
_symmetry.space_group_name_H-M   'P 1'
#
loop_
_entity.id
_entity.type
_entity.pdbx_description
1 polymer ?
#
loop_
_entity_poly.entity_id
_entity_poly.type
_entity_poly.pdbx_seq_one_letter_code
_entity_poly.pdbx_strand_id
1 'polypeptide(L)'
;MNRRYITLVGALLLVSIVGFVVYSMFSQKPEKNVVIIDGITDCSHNIKGAIVDGIQSDLYAAVKKANEYNKVDTAELYHGSIRSGTCKTAEPNTVPAVDDEEQTIQSSSAIVDIPDAKQSWQISYNWVFKNEAIRTDLGHLRYSCVADTELKYGDFKCVNIISLEQYGTDKYDPILPYMPYSGEGFDLVFDPETKHVTATFEESASQQDNQALAENDKAIIPYWFEKRGLDINKYTIEYKFVYN
;
A
#
# COMPACT_ATOMS: atom_id res chain seq x y z
N MET A 1 51.90 -20.80 -39.17
CA MET A 1 51.25 -20.24 -37.96
C MET A 1 51.15 -21.34 -36.91
N ASN A 2 51.71 -21.14 -35.72
CA ASN A 2 51.85 -22.20 -34.71
C ASN A 2 50.50 -22.54 -34.08
N ARG A 3 50.05 -23.80 -34.23
CA ARG A 3 48.76 -24.30 -33.69
C ARG A 3 48.57 -23.96 -32.21
N ARG A 4 49.64 -24.03 -31.41
CA ARG A 4 49.66 -23.68 -29.98
C ARG A 4 49.33 -22.21 -29.71
N TYR A 5 49.74 -21.30 -30.59
CA TYR A 5 49.47 -19.87 -30.47
C TYR A 5 47.98 -19.58 -30.68
N ILE A 6 47.35 -20.26 -31.64
CA ILE A 6 45.92 -20.14 -31.92
C ILE A 6 45.09 -20.65 -30.73
N THR A 7 45.49 -21.76 -30.10
CA THR A 7 44.78 -22.31 -28.94
C THR A 7 44.87 -21.39 -27.72
N LEU A 8 46.05 -20.80 -27.48
CA LEU A 8 46.31 -19.96 -26.31
C LEU A 8 45.59 -18.61 -26.42
N VAL A 9 45.58 -18.00 -27.61
CA VAL A 9 44.82 -16.77 -27.89
C VAL A 9 43.30 -17.03 -27.82
N GLY A 10 42.83 -18.18 -28.34
CA GLY A 10 41.42 -18.57 -28.26
C GLY A 10 40.94 -18.75 -26.81
N ALA A 11 41.74 -19.39 -25.95
CA ALA A 11 41.40 -19.56 -24.54
C ALA A 11 41.34 -18.24 -23.78
N LEU A 12 42.28 -17.31 -24.03
CA LEU A 12 42.29 -15.97 -23.42
C LEU A 12 41.06 -15.14 -23.80
N LEU A 13 40.65 -15.20 -25.08
CA LEU A 13 39.42 -14.57 -25.55
C LEU A 13 38.19 -15.14 -24.85
N LEU A 14 38.12 -16.46 -24.71
CA LEU A 14 36.99 -17.14 -24.10
C LEU A 14 36.85 -16.78 -22.60
N VAL A 15 37.96 -16.76 -21.86
CA VAL A 15 37.98 -16.30 -20.46
C VAL A 15 37.57 -14.84 -20.35
N SER A 16 38.00 -13.97 -21.27
CA SER A 16 37.63 -12.55 -21.26
C SER A 16 36.14 -12.34 -21.56
N ILE A 17 35.58 -13.11 -22.50
CA ILE A 17 34.14 -13.07 -22.83
C ILE A 17 33.32 -13.56 -21.65
N VAL A 18 33.68 -14.69 -21.04
CA VAL A 18 32.98 -15.22 -19.85
C VAL A 18 33.09 -14.22 -18.69
N GLY A 19 34.27 -13.65 -18.45
CA GLY A 19 34.47 -12.62 -17.44
C GLY A 19 33.61 -11.38 -17.68
N PHE A 20 33.50 -10.93 -18.92
CA PHE A 20 32.65 -9.79 -19.29
C PHE A 20 31.16 -10.09 -19.12
N VAL A 21 30.69 -11.29 -19.50
CA VAL A 21 29.29 -11.71 -19.34
C VAL A 21 28.93 -11.84 -17.86
N VAL A 22 29.80 -12.44 -17.05
CA VAL A 22 29.62 -12.52 -15.60
C VAL A 22 29.60 -11.11 -15.00
N TYR A 23 30.57 -10.26 -15.35
CA TYR A 23 30.61 -8.88 -14.87
C TYR A 23 29.37 -8.08 -15.28
N SER A 24 28.87 -8.22 -16.51
CA SER A 24 27.69 -7.49 -16.97
C SER A 24 26.40 -7.97 -16.31
N MET A 25 26.27 -9.27 -16.02
CA MET A 25 25.15 -9.81 -15.25
C MET A 25 25.12 -9.30 -13.81
N PHE A 26 26.29 -9.11 -13.17
CA PHE A 26 26.37 -8.60 -11.80
C PHE A 26 26.50 -7.07 -11.70
N SER A 27 26.77 -6.36 -12.80
CA SER A 27 26.94 -4.90 -12.84
C SER A 27 25.74 -4.14 -13.40
N GLN A 28 24.62 -4.82 -13.70
CA GLN A 28 23.36 -4.11 -13.84
C GLN A 28 23.03 -3.48 -12.48
N LYS A 29 23.40 -2.20 -12.34
CA LYS A 29 22.97 -1.42 -11.19
C LYS A 29 21.45 -1.49 -11.16
N PRO A 30 20.84 -1.81 -10.01
CA PRO A 30 19.39 -1.76 -9.91
C PRO A 30 18.91 -0.37 -10.35
N GLU A 31 17.73 -0.34 -10.96
CA GLU A 31 17.11 0.93 -11.32
C GLU A 31 17.11 1.85 -10.10
N LYS A 32 17.57 3.08 -10.28
CA LYS A 32 17.43 4.09 -9.24
C LYS A 32 15.93 4.31 -9.03
N ASN A 33 15.49 4.41 -7.77
CA ASN A 33 14.10 4.62 -7.37
C ASN A 33 13.18 3.39 -7.38
N VAL A 34 13.64 2.25 -6.86
CA VAL A 34 12.79 1.06 -6.67
C VAL A 34 12.92 0.47 -5.26
N VAL A 35 11.91 -0.31 -4.85
CA VAL A 35 12.01 -1.23 -3.72
C VAL A 35 12.18 -2.63 -4.29
N ILE A 36 13.34 -3.26 -4.14
CA ILE A 36 13.54 -4.63 -4.61
C ILE A 36 12.89 -5.57 -3.61
N ILE A 37 11.79 -6.22 -4.02
CA ILE A 37 10.99 -7.11 -3.16
C ILE A 37 11.35 -8.57 -3.43
N ASP A 38 12.04 -9.19 -2.49
CA ASP A 38 12.33 -10.63 -2.53
C ASP A 38 11.05 -11.45 -2.29
N GLY A 39 10.86 -12.50 -3.10
CA GLY A 39 9.76 -13.47 -2.97
C GLY A 39 8.41 -13.00 -3.53
N ILE A 40 8.36 -11.86 -4.24
CA ILE A 40 7.09 -11.35 -4.82
C ILE A 40 6.48 -12.31 -5.85
N THR A 41 7.31 -13.02 -6.61
CA THR A 41 6.86 -14.05 -7.56
C THR A 41 6.33 -15.30 -6.87
N ASP A 42 6.69 -15.53 -5.61
CA ASP A 42 6.21 -16.68 -4.84
C ASP A 42 4.74 -16.48 -4.43
N CYS A 43 4.27 -15.22 -4.44
CA CYS A 43 2.90 -14.88 -4.11
C CYS A 43 1.90 -15.14 -5.24
N SER A 44 2.34 -15.20 -6.49
CA SER A 44 1.50 -15.58 -7.61
C SER A 44 2.34 -16.16 -8.73
N HIS A 45 2.04 -17.40 -9.10
CA HIS A 45 2.78 -18.16 -10.13
C HIS A 45 2.80 -17.50 -11.51
N ASN A 46 1.95 -16.50 -11.75
CA ASN A 46 1.79 -15.86 -13.05
C ASN A 46 2.34 -14.42 -13.12
N ILE A 47 2.88 -13.86 -12.03
CA ILE A 47 3.46 -12.51 -12.04
C ILE A 47 4.92 -12.56 -12.50
N LYS A 48 5.25 -11.89 -13.61
CA LYS A 48 6.62 -11.81 -14.16
C LYS A 48 6.90 -10.47 -14.85
N GLY A 49 8.19 -10.13 -14.94
CA GLY A 49 8.70 -9.01 -15.74
C GLY A 49 8.13 -7.66 -15.29
N ALA A 50 7.62 -6.88 -16.25
CA ALA A 50 7.13 -5.51 -16.07
C ALA A 50 6.10 -5.32 -14.93
N ILE A 51 5.38 -6.38 -14.56
CA ILE A 51 4.44 -6.35 -13.45
C ILE A 51 5.17 -6.22 -12.10
N VAL A 52 6.21 -7.04 -11.92
CA VAL A 52 7.04 -6.97 -10.71
C VAL A 52 7.67 -5.59 -10.61
N ASP A 53 8.23 -5.10 -11.73
CA ASP A 53 8.86 -3.79 -11.81
C ASP A 53 7.87 -2.66 -11.44
N GLY A 54 6.63 -2.74 -11.93
CA GLY A 54 5.55 -1.82 -11.56
C GLY A 54 5.25 -1.81 -10.06
N ILE A 55 5.09 -2.99 -9.45
CA ILE A 55 4.84 -3.08 -8.00
C ILE A 55 6.00 -2.50 -7.18
N GLN A 56 7.23 -2.80 -7.60
CA GLN A 56 8.45 -2.33 -6.94
C GLN A 56 8.63 -0.81 -7.06
N SER A 57 8.30 -0.23 -8.22
CA SER A 57 8.32 1.22 -8.47
C SER A 57 7.23 1.95 -7.69
N ASP A 58 6.00 1.45 -7.71
CA ASP A 58 4.89 2.05 -6.99
C ASP A 58 5.09 1.98 -5.46
N LEU A 59 5.60 0.86 -4.95
CA LEU A 59 5.95 0.75 -3.53
C LEU A 59 7.11 1.69 -3.17
N TYR A 60 8.06 1.95 -4.07
CA TYR A 60 9.08 2.95 -3.84
C TYR A 60 8.49 4.36 -3.70
N ALA A 61 7.59 4.74 -4.61
CA ALA A 61 6.92 6.04 -4.55
C ALA A 61 6.16 6.22 -3.23
N ALA A 62 5.44 5.17 -2.82
CA ALA A 62 4.76 5.05 -1.53
C ALA A 62 5.69 5.30 -0.33
N VAL A 63 6.78 4.54 -0.24
CA VAL A 63 7.78 4.62 0.84
C VAL A 63 8.45 5.99 0.87
N LYS A 64 8.84 6.50 -0.30
CA LYS A 64 9.46 7.82 -0.44
C LYS A 64 8.55 8.92 0.09
N LYS A 65 7.27 8.92 -0.32
CA LYS A 65 6.30 9.93 0.12
C LYS A 65 6.03 9.86 1.62
N ALA A 66 5.95 8.66 2.20
CA ALA A 66 5.82 8.47 3.63
C ALA A 66 7.08 8.96 4.39
N ASN A 67 8.27 8.73 3.85
CA ASN A 67 9.52 9.23 4.43
C ASN A 67 9.62 10.77 4.37
N GLU A 68 9.25 11.38 3.25
CA GLU A 68 9.19 12.84 3.10
C GLU A 68 8.24 13.45 4.14
N TYR A 69 7.05 12.88 4.31
CA TYR A 69 6.09 13.31 5.33
C TYR A 69 6.65 13.17 6.75
N ASN A 70 7.32 12.05 7.04
CA ASN A 70 7.91 11.77 8.34
C ASN A 70 9.27 12.44 8.56
N LYS A 71 9.78 13.19 7.57
CA LYS A 71 11.10 13.85 7.59
C LYS A 71 12.24 12.86 7.86
N VAL A 72 12.14 11.67 7.27
CA VAL A 72 13.17 10.62 7.32
C VAL A 72 14.03 10.76 6.07
N ASP A 73 15.36 10.72 6.24
CA ASP A 73 16.29 10.75 5.11
C ASP A 73 16.14 9.50 4.26
N THR A 74 16.11 9.66 2.93
CA THR A 74 15.68 8.61 2.00
C THR A 74 16.85 8.03 1.22
N ALA A 75 16.94 6.72 1.16
CA ALA A 75 17.81 6.03 0.22
C ALA A 75 17.19 6.06 -1.20
N GLU A 76 18.03 6.13 -2.24
CA GLU A 76 17.58 6.04 -3.65
C GLU A 76 17.09 4.64 -4.05
N LEU A 77 17.34 3.63 -3.21
CA LEU A 77 16.98 2.24 -3.41
C LEU A 77 16.70 1.62 -2.04
N TYR A 78 15.62 0.84 -1.95
CA TYR A 78 15.33 0.06 -0.76
C TYR A 78 15.31 -1.44 -1.08
N HIS A 79 15.74 -2.25 -0.12
CA HIS A 79 15.52 -3.69 -0.17
C HIS A 79 14.35 -4.06 0.72
N GLY A 80 13.42 -4.84 0.17
CA GLY A 80 12.26 -5.37 0.87
C GLY A 80 12.12 -6.86 0.67
N SER A 81 11.35 -7.50 1.54
CA SER A 81 11.03 -8.92 1.43
C SER A 81 9.59 -9.17 1.80
N ILE A 82 8.93 -10.09 1.08
CA ILE A 82 7.63 -10.59 1.49
C ILE A 82 7.78 -11.29 2.85
N ARG A 83 6.99 -10.86 3.83
CA ARG A 83 6.97 -11.48 5.14
C ARG A 83 6.38 -12.88 5.02
N SER A 84 7.13 -13.86 5.51
CA SER A 84 6.71 -15.27 5.49
C SER A 84 5.30 -15.45 6.09
N GLY A 85 4.46 -16.23 5.41
CA GLY A 85 3.10 -16.54 5.84
C GLY A 85 2.05 -15.44 5.64
N THR A 86 2.44 -14.25 5.14
CA THR A 86 1.48 -13.15 4.92
C THR A 86 0.87 -13.15 3.53
N CYS A 87 1.45 -13.93 2.62
CA CYS A 87 0.97 -14.02 1.26
C CYS A 87 -0.39 -14.71 1.20
N LYS A 88 -1.38 -14.02 0.65
CA LYS A 88 -2.74 -14.53 0.44
C LYS A 88 -3.13 -14.27 -0.99
N THR A 89 -3.46 -15.33 -1.71
CA THR A 89 -3.99 -15.23 -3.08
C THR A 89 -5.41 -15.75 -3.06
N ALA A 90 -6.34 -14.90 -3.50
CA ALA A 90 -7.73 -15.27 -3.66
C ALA A 90 -7.88 -16.21 -4.88
N GLU A 91 -8.89 -17.07 -4.82
CA GLU A 91 -9.29 -17.86 -5.97
C GLU A 91 -9.65 -16.93 -7.15
N PRO A 92 -9.28 -17.29 -8.39
CA PRO A 92 -9.64 -16.50 -9.57
C PRO A 92 -11.16 -16.39 -9.71
N ASN A 93 -11.66 -15.19 -9.95
CA ASN A 93 -13.08 -14.92 -10.14
C ASN A 93 -13.34 -14.44 -11.57
N THR A 94 -14.13 -15.20 -12.33
CA THR A 94 -14.53 -14.83 -13.69
C THR A 94 -15.71 -13.87 -13.64
N VAL A 95 -15.51 -12.66 -14.15
CA VAL A 95 -16.53 -11.63 -14.26
C VAL A 95 -16.86 -11.35 -15.73
N PRO A 96 -18.14 -11.07 -16.05
CA PRO A 96 -18.51 -10.59 -17.38
C PRO A 96 -17.86 -9.22 -17.62
N ALA A 97 -17.16 -9.05 -18.74
CA ALA A 97 -16.67 -7.74 -19.14
C ALA A 97 -17.73 -6.96 -19.94
N VAL A 98 -17.50 -5.66 -20.08
CA VAL A 98 -18.37 -4.72 -20.82
C VAL A 98 -18.41 -5.04 -22.33
N ASP A 99 -17.45 -5.83 -22.84
CA ASP A 99 -17.25 -6.19 -24.24
C ASP A 99 -17.59 -7.67 -24.57
N ASP A 100 -18.43 -8.33 -23.76
CA ASP A 100 -18.85 -9.75 -23.91
C ASP A 100 -17.70 -10.79 -23.80
N GLU A 101 -16.51 -10.37 -23.38
CA GLU A 101 -15.39 -11.29 -23.14
C GLU A 101 -15.25 -11.62 -21.65
N GLU A 102 -15.03 -12.89 -21.31
CA GLU A 102 -14.81 -13.30 -19.92
C GLU A 102 -13.47 -12.76 -19.40
N GLN A 103 -13.51 -12.10 -18.24
CA GLN A 103 -12.33 -11.62 -17.55
C GLN A 103 -12.17 -12.38 -16.25
N THR A 104 -11.02 -13.00 -16.04
CA THR A 104 -10.71 -13.63 -14.74
C THR A 104 -9.89 -12.65 -13.92
N ILE A 105 -10.36 -12.33 -12.71
CA ILE A 105 -9.64 -11.48 -11.78
C ILE A 105 -9.01 -12.36 -10.71
N GLN A 106 -7.70 -12.24 -10.51
CA GLN A 106 -7.02 -12.82 -9.35
C GLN A 106 -6.45 -11.71 -8.47
N SER A 107 -6.82 -11.74 -7.20
CA SER A 107 -6.28 -10.84 -6.18
C SER A 107 -5.20 -11.53 -5.38
N SER A 108 -4.09 -10.86 -5.10
CA SER A 108 -3.20 -11.27 -4.02
C SER A 108 -2.85 -10.11 -3.11
N SER A 109 -2.43 -10.46 -1.90
CA SER A 109 -1.96 -9.52 -0.89
C SER A 109 -0.82 -10.11 -0.09
N ALA A 110 0.06 -9.24 0.40
CA ALA A 110 1.19 -9.63 1.24
C ALA A 110 1.67 -8.44 2.07
N ILE A 111 2.44 -8.73 3.13
CA ILE A 111 3.18 -7.70 3.86
C ILE A 111 4.61 -7.68 3.32
N VAL A 112 5.09 -6.51 2.92
CA VAL A 112 6.48 -6.26 2.54
C VAL A 112 7.17 -5.55 3.69
N ASP A 113 8.22 -6.19 4.22
CA ASP A 113 9.11 -5.57 5.20
C ASP A 113 10.27 -4.89 4.49
N ILE A 114 10.56 -3.63 4.82
CA ILE A 114 11.66 -2.84 4.26
C ILE A 114 12.60 -2.43 5.41
N PRO A 115 13.63 -3.25 5.71
CA PRO A 115 14.49 -3.03 6.87
C PRO A 115 15.20 -1.68 6.87
N ASP A 116 15.70 -1.24 5.71
CA ASP A 116 16.48 0.01 5.58
C ASP A 116 15.62 1.25 5.90
N ALA A 117 14.33 1.20 5.55
CA ALA A 117 13.37 2.24 5.89
C ALA A 117 12.76 2.06 7.29
N LYS A 118 12.95 0.89 7.93
CA LYS A 118 12.24 0.45 9.14
C LYS A 118 10.72 0.52 8.98
N GLN A 119 10.19 0.04 7.85
CA GLN A 119 8.76 0.09 7.52
C GLN A 119 8.21 -1.28 7.12
N SER A 120 6.92 -1.47 7.31
CA SER A 120 6.17 -2.66 6.88
C SER A 120 4.91 -2.22 6.14
N TRP A 121 4.75 -2.63 4.88
CA TRP A 121 3.63 -2.21 4.03
C TRP A 121 2.75 -3.39 3.65
N GLN A 122 1.44 -3.23 3.74
CA GLN A 122 0.48 -4.18 3.18
C GLN A 122 0.28 -3.81 1.72
N ILE A 123 0.72 -4.68 0.81
CA ILE A 123 0.44 -4.55 -0.62
C ILE A 123 -0.70 -5.49 -1.00
N SER A 124 -1.57 -5.02 -1.87
CA SER A 124 -2.66 -5.78 -2.47
C SER A 124 -2.74 -5.43 -3.94
N TYR A 125 -2.82 -6.42 -4.81
CA TYR A 125 -2.90 -6.21 -6.25
C TYR A 125 -3.93 -7.14 -6.88
N ASN A 126 -4.53 -6.68 -7.96
CA ASN A 126 -5.45 -7.47 -8.78
C ASN A 126 -4.85 -7.66 -10.16
N TRP A 127 -4.98 -8.85 -10.74
CA TRP A 127 -4.63 -9.12 -12.13
C TRP A 127 -5.87 -9.53 -12.88
N VAL A 128 -6.02 -8.98 -14.07
CA VAL A 128 -7.08 -9.36 -15.00
C VAL A 128 -6.46 -10.22 -16.10
N PHE A 129 -6.94 -11.46 -16.21
CA PHE A 129 -6.65 -12.35 -17.32
C PHE A 129 -7.78 -12.26 -18.34
N LYS A 130 -7.40 -12.15 -19.61
CA LYS A 130 -8.31 -12.25 -20.75
C LYS A 130 -7.71 -13.27 -21.70
N ASN A 131 -8.41 -14.40 -21.91
CA ASN A 131 -7.91 -15.52 -22.74
C ASN A 131 -6.46 -15.93 -22.38
N GLU A 132 -6.17 -16.10 -21.08
CA GLU A 132 -4.85 -16.45 -20.52
C GLU A 132 -3.75 -15.39 -20.67
N ALA A 133 -3.99 -14.27 -21.37
CA ALA A 133 -3.09 -13.13 -21.42
C ALA A 133 -3.33 -12.17 -20.26
N ILE A 134 -2.26 -11.72 -19.60
CA ILE A 134 -2.33 -10.74 -18.51
C ILE A 134 -2.46 -9.34 -19.11
N ARG A 135 -3.52 -8.62 -18.74
CA ARG A 135 -3.65 -7.19 -19.04
C ARG A 135 -3.15 -6.38 -17.84
N THR A 136 -2.06 -5.64 -18.06
CA THR A 136 -1.39 -4.83 -17.03
C THR A 136 -2.05 -3.45 -16.83
N ASP A 137 -2.92 -3.03 -17.74
CA ASP A 137 -3.64 -1.76 -17.72
C ASP A 137 -4.80 -1.71 -16.70
N LEU A 138 -5.19 -2.85 -16.14
CA LEU A 138 -6.33 -2.98 -15.22
C LEU A 138 -5.92 -3.38 -13.79
N GLY A 139 -4.63 -3.56 -13.54
CA GLY A 139 -4.13 -3.95 -12.22
C GLY A 139 -4.06 -2.76 -11.27
N HIS A 140 -5.02 -2.64 -10.36
CA HIS A 140 -4.92 -1.67 -9.27
C HIS A 140 -4.00 -2.24 -8.17
N LEU A 141 -2.77 -1.74 -8.09
CA LEU A 141 -1.96 -1.90 -6.90
C LEU A 141 -2.50 -0.97 -5.80
N ARG A 142 -2.68 -1.52 -4.61
CA ARG A 142 -3.02 -0.79 -3.40
C ARG A 142 -1.95 -1.05 -2.36
N TYR A 143 -1.41 0.01 -1.79
CA TYR A 143 -0.52 -0.02 -0.65
C TYR A 143 -1.25 0.60 0.54
N SER A 144 -1.12 -0.05 1.69
CA SER A 144 -1.79 0.36 2.91
C SER A 144 -0.92 0.08 4.13
N CYS A 145 -1.25 0.73 5.22
CA CYS A 145 -0.59 0.53 6.49
C CYS A 145 -0.92 -0.85 7.03
N VAL A 146 0.11 -1.53 7.54
CA VAL A 146 -0.04 -2.79 8.27
C VAL A 146 -0.70 -2.47 9.62
N ALA A 147 -1.54 -3.37 10.13
CA ALA A 147 -2.15 -3.21 11.45
C ALA A 147 -1.08 -3.14 12.54
N ASP A 148 -1.33 -2.39 13.62
CA ASP A 148 -0.37 -2.19 14.72
C ASP A 148 0.16 -3.51 15.30
N THR A 149 -0.69 -4.53 15.39
CA THR A 149 -0.36 -5.87 15.87
C THR A 149 0.58 -6.65 14.95
N GLU A 150 0.72 -6.21 13.70
CA GLU A 150 1.55 -6.81 12.67
C GLU A 150 2.76 -5.93 12.32
N LEU A 151 3.00 -4.83 13.05
CA LEU A 151 4.19 -4.00 12.86
C LEU A 151 5.45 -4.73 13.36
N LYS A 152 6.47 -4.79 12.51
CA LYS A 152 7.76 -5.42 12.84
C LYS A 152 8.78 -4.43 13.40
N TYR A 153 8.77 -3.19 12.89
CA TYR A 153 9.78 -2.17 13.19
C TYR A 153 9.29 -1.10 14.18
N GLY A 154 8.21 -1.40 14.92
CA GLY A 154 7.54 -0.45 15.80
C GLY A 154 6.56 0.45 15.05
N ASP A 155 6.01 1.42 15.77
CA ASP A 155 5.09 2.42 15.23
C ASP A 155 5.83 3.38 14.31
N PHE A 156 5.93 2.98 13.03
CA PHE A 156 6.26 3.92 11.97
C PHE A 156 4.96 4.59 11.58
N LYS A 157 4.94 5.94 11.56
CA LYS A 157 3.79 6.76 11.17
C LYS A 157 3.42 6.51 9.72
N CYS A 158 2.83 5.36 9.47
CA CYS A 158 2.44 4.95 8.15
C CYS A 158 1.38 5.91 7.66
N VAL A 159 1.54 6.35 6.42
CA VAL A 159 0.69 7.36 5.83
C VAL A 159 -0.11 6.70 4.73
N ASN A 160 -1.43 6.84 4.77
CA ASN A 160 -2.28 6.33 3.70
C ASN A 160 -2.03 7.16 2.44
N ILE A 161 -1.32 6.57 1.47
CA ILE A 161 -0.86 7.27 0.28
C ILE A 161 -2.00 7.63 -0.66
N ILE A 162 -3.09 6.85 -0.69
CA ILE A 162 -4.30 7.21 -1.46
C ILE A 162 -4.81 8.57 -1.00
N SER A 163 -4.86 8.78 0.32
CA SER A 163 -5.22 10.08 0.89
C SER A 163 -4.15 11.15 0.61
N LEU A 164 -2.85 10.84 0.71
CA LEU A 164 -1.79 11.79 0.35
C LEU A 164 -1.81 12.21 -1.13
N GLU A 165 -2.24 11.34 -2.04
CA GLU A 165 -2.37 11.62 -3.47
C GLU A 165 -3.61 12.47 -3.76
N GLN A 166 -4.72 12.14 -3.11
CA GLN A 166 -5.98 12.86 -3.28
C GLN A 166 -5.95 14.28 -2.68
N TYR A 167 -5.24 14.46 -1.56
CA TYR A 167 -5.26 15.74 -0.82
C TYR A 167 -3.91 16.48 -0.85
N GLY A 168 -2.82 15.82 -1.23
CA GLY A 168 -1.46 16.37 -1.16
C GLY A 168 -0.82 16.20 0.22
N THR A 169 0.51 16.36 0.29
CA THR A 169 1.29 16.26 1.55
C THR A 169 0.86 17.26 2.61
N ASP A 170 0.37 18.42 2.17
CA ASP A 170 0.09 19.56 3.04
C ASP A 170 -1.32 19.49 3.65
N LYS A 171 -2.22 18.68 3.05
CA LYS A 171 -3.60 18.49 3.51
C LYS A 171 -3.88 17.07 4.01
N TYR A 172 -2.88 16.20 4.07
CA TYR A 172 -3.06 14.87 4.64
C TYR A 172 -3.32 14.94 6.14
N ASP A 173 -4.39 14.26 6.56
CA ASP A 173 -4.77 14.11 7.94
C ASP A 173 -4.97 12.61 8.30
N PRO A 174 -4.41 12.11 9.42
CA PRO A 174 -4.53 10.71 9.84
C PRO A 174 -5.97 10.19 9.99
N ILE A 175 -6.97 11.06 10.08
CA ILE A 175 -8.39 10.66 10.16
C ILE A 175 -8.96 10.22 8.81
N LEU A 176 -8.39 10.68 7.69
CA LEU A 176 -8.90 10.44 6.32
C LEU A 176 -9.12 8.97 5.95
N PRO A 177 -8.27 7.99 6.35
CA PRO A 177 -8.48 6.59 6.03
C PRO A 177 -9.77 6.00 6.60
N TYR A 178 -10.35 6.65 7.61
CA TYR A 178 -11.54 6.20 8.31
C TYR A 178 -12.79 6.97 7.86
N MET A 179 -12.67 7.87 6.87
CA MET A 179 -13.73 8.82 6.50
C MET A 179 -14.20 8.65 5.05
N PRO A 180 -15.51 8.81 4.76
CA PRO A 180 -16.59 8.91 5.75
C PRO A 180 -16.77 7.59 6.51
N TYR A 181 -17.26 7.68 7.74
CA TYR A 181 -17.62 6.52 8.57
C TYR A 181 -19.14 6.46 8.70
N SER A 182 -19.70 5.26 8.61
CA SER A 182 -21.10 5.00 8.95
C SER A 182 -21.18 3.72 9.76
N GLY A 183 -21.83 3.78 10.93
CA GLY A 183 -21.92 2.68 11.88
C GLY A 183 -23.28 2.62 12.57
N GLU A 184 -23.49 1.57 13.37
CA GLU A 184 -24.70 1.47 14.19
C GLU A 184 -24.70 2.56 15.27
N GLY A 185 -25.48 3.61 15.05
CA GLY A 185 -25.73 4.69 16.00
C GLY A 185 -25.12 6.05 15.64
N PHE A 186 -24.16 6.13 14.71
CA PHE A 186 -23.63 7.41 14.24
C PHE A 186 -22.87 7.33 12.91
N ASP A 187 -22.80 8.47 12.24
CA ASP A 187 -22.00 8.72 11.05
C ASP A 187 -20.95 9.80 11.30
N LEU A 188 -19.79 9.71 10.64
CA LEU A 188 -18.77 10.75 10.64
C LEU A 188 -18.45 11.22 9.22
N VAL A 189 -18.38 12.53 9.05
CA VAL A 189 -17.88 13.19 7.84
C VAL A 189 -16.76 14.15 8.22
N PHE A 190 -15.69 14.18 7.44
CA PHE A 190 -14.53 15.02 7.69
C PHE A 190 -14.29 16.01 6.55
N ASP A 191 -14.11 17.27 6.91
CA ASP A 191 -13.61 18.32 6.02
C ASP A 191 -12.10 18.53 6.26
N PRO A 192 -11.24 18.12 5.30
CA PRO A 192 -9.79 18.25 5.43
C PRO A 192 -9.29 19.70 5.40
N GLU A 193 -10.06 20.66 4.87
CA GLU A 193 -9.61 22.06 4.79
C GLU A 193 -9.70 22.77 6.13
N THR A 194 -10.74 22.46 6.91
CA THR A 194 -11.03 23.10 8.19
C THR A 194 -10.69 22.23 9.39
N LYS A 195 -10.30 20.97 9.16
CA LYS A 195 -10.16 19.92 10.19
C LYS A 195 -11.44 19.74 11.02
N HIS A 196 -12.59 19.91 10.37
CA HIS A 196 -13.91 19.81 11.00
C HIS A 196 -14.48 18.41 10.79
N VAL A 197 -14.97 17.79 11.86
CA VAL A 197 -15.63 16.49 11.84
C VAL A 197 -17.07 16.69 12.26
N THR A 198 -18.00 16.31 11.39
CA THR A 198 -19.42 16.24 11.72
C THR A 198 -19.75 14.83 12.18
N ALA A 199 -20.22 14.69 13.41
CA ALA A 199 -20.75 13.45 13.97
C ALA A 199 -22.28 13.52 14.00
N THR A 200 -22.95 12.67 13.22
CA THR A 200 -24.41 12.64 13.12
C THR A 200 -24.95 11.42 13.85
N PHE A 201 -25.90 11.61 14.75
CA PHE A 201 -26.58 10.56 15.51
C PHE A 201 -28.05 10.51 15.09
N GLU A 202 -28.55 9.32 14.78
CA GLU A 202 -29.98 9.11 14.52
C GLU A 202 -30.67 8.69 15.82
N GLU A 203 -31.58 9.51 16.32
CA GLU A 203 -32.34 9.24 17.54
C GLU A 203 -33.82 8.96 17.22
N SER A 204 -34.37 7.96 17.92
CA SER A 204 -35.75 7.50 17.75
C SER A 204 -36.76 8.12 18.75
N ALA A 205 -36.32 9.03 19.63
CA ALA A 205 -37.14 9.64 20.68
C ALA A 205 -37.02 11.17 20.70
N SER A 206 -38.03 11.85 21.26
CA SER A 206 -38.17 13.32 21.17
C SER A 206 -37.09 14.12 21.92
N GLN A 207 -36.84 15.35 21.45
CA GLN A 207 -35.77 16.27 21.87
C GLN A 207 -35.69 16.58 23.38
N GLN A 208 -36.77 16.36 24.14
CA GLN A 208 -36.89 16.76 25.55
C GLN A 208 -36.50 15.66 26.56
N ASP A 209 -36.57 14.38 26.16
CA ASP A 209 -36.22 13.24 27.03
C ASP A 209 -34.73 12.84 26.94
N ASN A 210 -34.00 13.37 25.94
CA ASN A 210 -32.71 12.81 25.51
C ASN A 210 -31.47 13.63 25.86
N GLN A 211 -31.53 14.70 26.67
CA GLN A 211 -30.30 15.43 27.02
C GLN A 211 -29.23 14.55 27.69
N ALA A 212 -29.61 13.62 28.55
CA ALA A 212 -28.68 12.68 29.17
C ALA A 212 -28.19 11.59 28.20
N LEU A 213 -29.03 11.19 27.24
CA LEU A 213 -28.68 10.23 26.19
C LEU A 213 -27.72 10.85 25.16
N ALA A 214 -27.99 12.08 24.72
CA ALA A 214 -27.13 12.86 23.84
C ALA A 214 -25.73 13.09 24.43
N GLU A 215 -25.61 13.33 25.75
CA GLU A 215 -24.29 13.42 26.41
C GLU A 215 -23.56 12.08 26.48
N ASN A 216 -24.28 10.96 26.59
CA ASN A 216 -23.69 9.63 26.54
C ASN A 216 -23.21 9.28 25.12
N ASP A 217 -23.99 9.63 24.10
CA ASP A 217 -23.66 9.38 22.70
C ASP A 217 -22.46 10.22 22.23
N LYS A 218 -22.31 11.45 22.75
CA LYS A 218 -21.09 12.25 22.55
C LYS A 218 -19.83 11.54 23.03
N ALA A 219 -19.90 10.73 24.09
CA ALA A 219 -18.76 10.00 24.64
C ALA A 219 -18.25 8.88 23.71
N ILE A 220 -19.06 8.44 22.74
CA ILE A 220 -18.68 7.43 21.74
C ILE A 220 -17.60 7.98 20.81
N ILE A 221 -17.64 9.28 20.48
CA ILE A 221 -16.69 9.88 19.53
C ILE A 221 -15.26 9.90 20.08
N PRO A 222 -14.96 10.43 21.28
CA PRO A 222 -13.63 10.32 21.87
C PRO A 222 -13.09 8.89 21.90
N TYR A 223 -13.94 7.92 22.27
CA TYR A 223 -13.57 6.51 22.28
C TYR A 223 -13.23 5.99 20.87
N TRP A 224 -14.01 6.38 19.85
CA TRP A 224 -13.77 6.00 18.46
C TRP A 224 -12.42 6.51 17.94
N PHE A 225 -12.05 7.75 18.31
CA PHE A 225 -10.75 8.36 18.00
C PHE A 225 -9.61 7.62 18.72
N GLU A 226 -9.75 7.40 20.03
CA GLU A 226 -8.76 6.70 20.86
C GLU A 226 -8.46 5.30 20.31
N LYS A 227 -9.50 4.53 19.94
CA LYS A 227 -9.35 3.19 19.38
C LYS A 227 -8.64 3.12 18.03
N ARG A 228 -8.50 4.26 17.34
CA ARG A 228 -7.81 4.39 16.07
C ARG A 228 -6.47 5.13 16.19
N GLY A 229 -6.02 5.38 17.42
CA GLY A 229 -4.77 6.12 17.67
C GLY A 229 -4.82 7.57 17.21
N LEU A 230 -6.02 8.16 17.11
CA LEU A 230 -6.22 9.54 16.66
C LEU A 230 -6.32 10.49 17.85
N ASP A 231 -5.65 11.64 17.76
CA ASP A 231 -5.74 12.70 18.77
C ASP A 231 -6.94 13.61 18.48
N ILE A 232 -8.04 13.40 19.19
CA ILE A 232 -9.30 14.14 19.00
C ILE A 232 -9.14 15.66 19.14
N ASN A 233 -8.15 16.14 19.92
CA ASN A 233 -7.95 17.57 20.15
C ASN A 233 -7.39 18.30 18.91
N LYS A 234 -7.01 17.58 17.85
CA LYS A 234 -6.60 18.16 16.57
C LYS A 234 -7.76 18.56 15.67
N TYR A 235 -9.00 18.26 16.08
CA TYR A 235 -10.19 18.40 15.26
C TYR A 235 -11.25 19.24 15.95
N THR A 236 -12.04 19.96 15.17
CA THR A 236 -13.28 20.57 15.65
C THR A 236 -14.40 19.57 15.43
N ILE A 237 -15.05 19.11 16.51
CA ILE A 237 -16.14 18.14 16.42
C ILE A 237 -17.48 18.85 16.55
N GLU A 238 -18.32 18.74 15.53
CA GLU A 238 -19.73 19.16 15.57
C GLU A 238 -20.62 17.93 15.75
N TYR A 239 -21.49 17.98 16.76
CA TYR A 239 -22.45 16.92 17.04
C TYR A 239 -23.83 17.32 16.51
N LYS A 240 -24.39 16.50 15.61
CA LYS A 240 -25.72 16.66 15.05
C LYS A 240 -26.61 15.50 15.48
N PHE A 241 -27.77 15.83 16.01
CA PHE A 241 -28.80 14.85 16.39
C PHE A 241 -29.96 14.98 15.42
N VAL A 242 -30.25 13.91 14.69
CA VAL A 242 -31.37 13.81 13.76
C VAL A 242 -32.46 13.02 14.43
N TYR A 243 -33.60 13.67 14.64
CA TYR A 243 -34.78 13.08 15.27
C TYR A 243 -35.77 12.66 14.19
N ASN A 244 -36.15 11.39 14.20
CA ASN A 244 -37.21 10.85 13.33
C ASN A 244 -38.60 10.99 13.95
#